data_AF-A0A6N7FJW7-F1
#
_entry.id   AF-A0A6N7FJW7-F1
#
_cell.length_a   1.000
_cell.length_b   1.000
_cell.length_c   1.000
_cell.angle_alpha   90.00
_cell.angle_beta   90.00
_cell.angle_gamma   90.00
#
_symmetry.space_group_name_H-M   'P 1'
#
loop_
_entity.id
_entity.type
_entity.pdbx_description
1 polymer ?
#
loop_
_entity_poly.entity_id
_entity_poly.type
_entity_poly.pdbx_seq_one_letter_code
_entity_poly.pdbx_strand_id
1 'polypeptide(L)'
;MFTAVGVGEVTAAEAEFAALCASLDPGSVPMGDATAVYESLVRVEKLAAGAKVRMAGRVAAAGEWRRRGHRQPAELLAGLSGTSVGAAVSELATSQRLAELAPTEDALRRGELSASQAAAVADAASADPAR
;
A
#
# COMPACT_ATOMS: atom_id res chain seq x y z
N MET A 1 -0.97 19.55 6.74
CA MET A 1 0.21 19.47 7.63
C MET A 1 0.62 18.01 7.66
N PHE A 2 1.80 17.66 7.14
CA PHE A 2 2.27 16.27 7.14
C PHE A 2 2.97 15.98 8.46
N THR A 3 2.61 14.89 9.13
CA THR A 3 3.31 14.38 10.30
C THR A 3 4.26 13.27 9.88
N ALA A 4 5.48 13.27 10.43
CA ALA A 4 6.40 12.15 10.24
C ALA A 4 5.83 10.95 10.99
N VAL A 5 5.46 9.90 10.27
CA VAL A 5 4.97 8.65 10.86
C VAL A 5 6.18 7.79 11.25
N GLY A 6 6.34 7.54 12.54
CA GLY A 6 7.35 6.64 13.09
C GLY A 6 6.92 5.17 13.02
N VAL A 7 7.90 4.26 13.13
CA VAL A 7 7.63 2.80 13.19
C VAL A 7 6.65 2.48 14.34
N GLY A 8 6.79 3.15 15.49
CA GLY A 8 5.91 2.96 16.66
C GLY A 8 4.44 3.23 16.39
N GLU A 9 4.13 4.30 15.64
CA GLU A 9 2.74 4.64 15.27
C GLU A 9 2.12 3.58 14.35
N VAL A 10 2.89 3.11 13.37
CA VAL A 10 2.43 2.04 12.46
C VAL A 10 2.21 0.74 13.22
N THR A 11 3.13 0.34 14.10
CA THR A 11 3.00 -0.89 14.88
C THR A 11 1.85 -0.84 15.89
N ALA A 12 1.52 0.35 16.41
CA ALA A 12 0.37 0.52 17.29
C ALA A 12 -0.96 0.34 16.51
N ALA A 13 -1.06 0.96 15.34
CA ALA A 13 -2.23 0.78 14.46
C ALA A 13 -2.37 -0.68 13.98
N GLU A 14 -1.25 -1.35 13.68
CA GLU A 14 -1.23 -2.78 13.37
C GLU A 14 -1.76 -3.62 14.53
N ALA A 15 -1.33 -3.36 15.76
CA ALA A 15 -1.77 -4.12 16.93
C ALA A 15 -3.28 -3.95 17.20
N GLU A 16 -3.82 -2.73 17.05
CA GLU A 16 -5.25 -2.47 17.19
C GLU A 16 -6.07 -3.21 16.12
N PHE A 17 -5.64 -3.14 14.86
CA PHE A 17 -6.32 -3.85 13.78
C PHE A 17 -6.20 -5.38 13.92
N ALA A 18 -5.05 -5.88 14.37
CA ALA A 18 -4.86 -7.30 14.65
C ALA A 18 -5.80 -7.80 15.76
N ALA A 19 -6.00 -7.01 16.82
CA ALA A 19 -6.96 -7.33 17.87
C ALA A 19 -8.40 -7.38 17.34
N LEU A 20 -8.79 -6.42 16.49
CA LEU A 20 -10.08 -6.43 15.81
C LEU A 20 -10.26 -7.72 14.99
N CYS A 21 -9.29 -8.05 14.13
CA CYS A 21 -9.34 -9.26 13.29
C CYS A 21 -9.42 -10.54 14.12
N ALA A 22 -8.68 -10.62 15.23
CA ALA A 22 -8.71 -11.79 16.11
C ALA A 22 -10.08 -11.99 16.80
N SER A 23 -10.82 -10.90 17.03
CA SER A 23 -12.14 -10.92 17.66
C SER A 23 -13.31 -11.06 16.68
N LEU A 24 -13.07 -10.92 15.38
CA LEU A 24 -14.11 -10.94 14.36
C LEU A 24 -14.69 -12.35 14.19
N ASP A 25 -15.91 -12.56 14.68
CA ASP A 25 -16.74 -13.72 14.37
C ASP A 25 -17.79 -13.33 13.31
N PRO A 26 -17.68 -13.79 12.05
CA PRO A 26 -18.65 -13.49 11.00
C PRO A 26 -20.09 -13.89 11.35
N GLY A 27 -20.29 -14.94 12.16
CA GLY A 27 -21.63 -15.38 12.58
C GLY A 27 -22.30 -14.44 13.58
N SER A 28 -21.52 -13.59 14.25
CA SER A 28 -22.01 -12.57 15.20
C SER A 28 -22.40 -11.25 14.53
N VAL A 29 -21.99 -11.04 13.28
CA VAL A 29 -22.30 -9.82 12.52
C VAL A 29 -23.76 -9.88 12.05
N PRO A 30 -24.60 -8.88 12.37
CA PRO A 30 -25.95 -8.83 11.84
C PRO A 30 -25.96 -8.87 10.31
N MET A 31 -26.85 -9.66 9.72
CA MET A 31 -26.92 -9.84 8.26
C MET A 31 -27.05 -8.51 7.49
N GLY A 32 -27.74 -7.52 8.06
CA GLY A 32 -27.87 -6.18 7.47
C GLY A 32 -26.57 -5.36 7.44
N ASP A 33 -25.62 -5.68 8.32
CA ASP A 33 -24.36 -4.96 8.46
C ASP A 33 -23.21 -5.64 7.70
N ALA A 34 -23.38 -6.91 7.30
CA ALA A 34 -22.32 -7.73 6.71
C ALA A 34 -21.63 -7.06 5.50
N THR A 35 -22.40 -6.45 4.61
CA THR A 35 -21.86 -5.73 3.45
C THR A 35 -21.06 -4.49 3.88
N ALA A 36 -21.57 -3.70 4.81
CA ALA A 36 -20.89 -2.49 5.29
C ALA A 36 -19.57 -2.81 6.02
N VAL A 37 -19.56 -3.89 6.81
CA VAL A 37 -18.33 -4.40 7.45
C VAL A 37 -17.31 -4.81 6.39
N TYR A 38 -17.74 -5.56 5.37
CA TYR A 38 -16.86 -5.98 4.28
C TYR A 38 -16.30 -4.78 3.50
N GLU A 39 -17.13 -3.78 3.15
CA GLU A 39 -16.69 -2.55 2.48
C GLU A 39 -15.66 -1.76 3.31
N SER A 40 -15.84 -1.72 4.64
CA SER A 40 -14.87 -1.10 5.54
C SER A 40 -13.52 -1.82 5.53
N LEU A 41 -13.51 -3.16 5.56
CA LEU A 41 -12.29 -3.95 5.45
C LEU A 41 -11.58 -3.73 4.11
N VAL A 42 -12.34 -3.70 3.00
CA VAL A 42 -11.80 -3.35 1.68
C VAL A 42 -11.17 -1.95 1.68
N ARG A 43 -11.77 -0.99 2.37
CA ARG A 43 -11.20 0.36 2.50
C ARG A 43 -9.89 0.35 3.30
N VAL A 44 -9.82 -0.42 4.39
CA VAL A 44 -8.58 -0.61 5.16
C VAL A 44 -7.48 -1.20 4.29
N GLU A 45 -7.78 -2.22 3.50
CA GLU A 45 -6.81 -2.81 2.56
C GLU A 45 -6.28 -1.77 1.55
N LYS A 46 -7.16 -0.94 0.99
CA LYS A 46 -6.76 0.12 0.06
C LYS A 46 -5.85 1.15 0.71
N LEU A 47 -6.18 1.59 1.93
CA LEU A 47 -5.37 2.53 2.71
C LEU A 47 -3.98 1.96 3.01
N ALA A 48 -3.92 0.72 3.49
CA ALA A 48 -2.67 0.03 3.81
C ALA A 48 -1.82 -0.20 2.55
N ALA A 49 -2.43 -0.68 1.48
CA ALA A 49 -1.75 -0.90 0.20
C ALA A 49 -1.21 0.42 -0.38
N GLY A 50 -2.00 1.49 -0.35
CA GLY A 50 -1.57 2.82 -0.79
C GLY A 50 -0.42 3.39 0.04
N ALA A 51 -0.41 3.16 1.36
CA ALA A 51 0.73 3.51 2.22
C ALA A 51 1.99 2.71 1.87
N LYS A 52 1.85 1.40 1.63
CA LYS A 52 2.94 0.51 1.22
C LYS A 52 3.57 0.96 -0.10
N VAL A 53 2.76 1.26 -1.11
CA VAL A 53 3.26 1.79 -2.41
C VAL A 53 4.04 3.08 -2.21
N ARG A 54 3.54 4.05 -1.44
CA ARG A 54 4.27 5.30 -1.16
C ARG A 54 5.60 5.07 -0.42
N MET A 55 5.68 4.03 0.42
CA MET A 55 6.91 3.67 1.12
C MET A 55 7.91 2.88 0.26
N ALA A 56 7.50 2.23 -0.82
CA ALA A 56 8.35 1.36 -1.63
C ALA A 56 9.62 2.08 -2.14
N GLY A 57 9.49 3.30 -2.67
CA GLY A 57 10.62 4.13 -3.09
C GLY A 57 11.56 4.47 -1.93
N ARG A 58 11.01 4.73 -0.73
CA ARG A 58 11.80 5.02 0.47
C ARG A 58 12.58 3.80 0.95
N VAL A 59 11.98 2.61 0.90
CA VAL A 59 12.62 1.32 1.22
C VAL A 59 13.76 1.04 0.23
N ALA A 60 13.53 1.28 -1.06
CA ALA A 60 14.58 1.13 -2.08
C ALA A 60 15.77 2.06 -1.82
N ALA A 61 15.50 3.33 -1.47
CA ALA A 61 16.53 4.32 -1.14
C ALA A 61 17.29 4.01 0.16
N ALA A 62 16.69 3.30 1.12
CA ALA A 62 17.33 2.93 2.38
C ALA A 62 18.46 1.87 2.22
N GLY A 63 18.56 1.24 1.05
CA GLY A 63 19.68 0.36 0.69
C GLY A 63 19.74 -0.99 1.44
N GLU A 64 18.72 -1.33 2.24
CA GLU A 64 18.65 -2.58 3.01
C GLU A 64 18.73 -3.83 2.14
N TRP A 65 18.22 -3.75 0.91
CA TRP A 65 18.24 -4.85 -0.05
C TRP A 65 19.67 -5.36 -0.31
N ARG A 66 20.67 -4.47 -0.36
CA ARG A 66 22.08 -4.87 -0.52
C ARG A 66 22.60 -5.61 0.71
N ARG A 67 22.27 -5.12 1.90
CA ARG A 67 22.69 -5.74 3.18
C ARG A 67 22.08 -7.14 3.35
N ARG A 68 20.88 -7.34 2.83
CA ARG A 68 20.18 -8.64 2.81
C ARG A 68 20.58 -9.52 1.62
N GLY A 69 21.53 -9.10 0.78
CA GLY A 69 22.06 -9.91 -0.33
C GLY A 69 21.17 -9.98 -1.58
N HIS A 70 20.14 -9.14 -1.68
CA HIS A 70 19.32 -9.04 -2.88
C HIS A 70 20.07 -8.30 -4.00
N ARG A 71 19.79 -8.65 -5.26
CA ARG A 71 20.39 -8.02 -6.44
C ARG A 71 19.75 -6.69 -6.80
N GLN A 72 18.49 -6.50 -6.43
CA GLN A 72 17.72 -5.29 -6.71
C GLN A 72 16.68 -5.01 -5.61
N PRO A 73 16.24 -3.75 -5.42
CA PRO A 73 15.26 -3.39 -4.40
C PRO A 73 13.94 -4.18 -4.49
N ALA A 74 13.48 -4.46 -5.70
CA ALA A 74 12.22 -5.18 -5.92
C ALA A 74 12.26 -6.63 -5.38
N GLU A 75 13.43 -7.27 -5.32
CA GLU A 75 13.55 -8.60 -4.69
C GLU A 75 13.32 -8.54 -3.18
N LEU A 76 13.82 -7.49 -2.51
CA LEU A 76 13.52 -7.26 -1.09
C LEU A 76 12.03 -6.98 -0.88
N LEU A 77 11.45 -6.09 -1.67
CA LEU A 77 10.02 -5.75 -1.55
C LEU A 77 9.15 -6.98 -1.74
N ALA A 78 9.40 -7.78 -2.77
CA ALA A 78 8.70 -9.04 -3.02
C ALA A 78 8.79 -10.00 -1.83
N GLY A 79 9.98 -10.12 -1.23
CA GLY A 79 10.20 -10.93 -0.02
C GLY A 79 9.44 -10.42 1.20
N LEU A 80 9.36 -9.10 1.39
CA LEU A 80 8.62 -8.48 2.50
C LEU A 80 7.10 -8.60 2.33
N SER A 81 6.58 -8.48 1.11
CA SER A 81 5.15 -8.49 0.83
C SER A 81 4.57 -9.84 0.44
N GLY A 82 5.40 -10.87 0.28
CA GLY A 82 4.95 -12.20 -0.17
C GLY A 82 4.39 -12.21 -1.60
N THR A 83 4.87 -11.32 -2.47
CA THR A 83 4.40 -11.19 -3.87
C THR A 83 5.48 -11.63 -4.86
N SER A 84 5.14 -11.71 -6.15
CA SER A 84 6.15 -11.94 -7.19
C SER A 84 7.09 -10.74 -7.34
N VAL A 85 8.31 -10.99 -7.85
CA VAL A 85 9.28 -9.92 -8.16
C VAL A 85 8.71 -8.97 -9.22
N GLY A 86 7.98 -9.48 -10.22
CA GLY A 86 7.33 -8.64 -11.23
C GLY A 86 6.33 -7.67 -10.63
N ALA A 87 5.49 -8.13 -9.68
CA ALA A 87 4.56 -7.26 -8.97
C ALA A 87 5.28 -6.18 -8.15
N ALA A 88 6.38 -6.54 -7.48
CA ALA A 88 7.19 -5.59 -6.73
C ALA A 88 7.93 -4.57 -7.61
N VAL A 89 8.33 -4.95 -8.83
CA VAL A 89 8.88 -4.01 -9.82
C VAL A 89 7.81 -2.99 -10.22
N SER A 90 6.60 -3.43 -10.54
CA SER A 90 5.48 -2.53 -10.87
C SER A 90 5.16 -1.60 -9.69
N GLU A 91 5.07 -2.12 -8.47
CA GLU A 91 4.82 -1.32 -7.25
C GLU A 91 5.89 -0.24 -7.03
N LEU A 92 7.17 -0.60 -7.19
CA LEU A 92 8.28 0.35 -7.06
C LEU A 92 8.23 1.43 -8.15
N ALA A 93 7.92 1.07 -9.39
CA ALA A 93 7.75 2.01 -10.49
C ALA A 93 6.58 2.97 -10.23
N THR A 94 5.44 2.46 -9.74
CA THR A 94 4.31 3.29 -9.30
C THR A 94 4.76 4.27 -8.22
N SER A 95 5.45 3.80 -7.18
CA SER A 95 5.97 4.64 -6.09
C SER A 95 6.83 5.81 -6.59
N GLN A 96 7.73 5.55 -7.54
CA GLN A 96 8.61 6.57 -8.11
C GLN A 96 7.83 7.63 -8.90
N ARG A 97 6.81 7.22 -9.65
CA ARG A 97 5.98 8.13 -10.46
C ARG A 97 4.99 8.95 -9.62
N LEU A 98 4.57 8.46 -8.46
CA LEU A 98 3.62 9.19 -7.61
C LEU A 98 4.12 10.58 -7.19
N ALA A 99 5.44 10.76 -7.09
CA ALA A 99 6.04 12.07 -6.82
C ALA A 99 5.68 13.14 -7.88
N GLU A 100 5.34 12.72 -9.09
CA GLU A 100 4.98 13.59 -10.22
C GLU A 100 3.45 13.63 -10.45
N LEU A 101 2.67 12.83 -9.72
CA LEU A 101 1.24 12.63 -9.91
C LEU A 101 0.45 12.92 -8.62
N ALA A 102 0.50 14.17 -8.15
CA ALA A 102 -0.12 14.58 -6.89
C ALA A 102 -1.61 14.17 -6.74
N PRO A 103 -2.49 14.28 -7.77
CA PRO A 103 -3.89 13.82 -7.65
C PRO A 103 -4.02 12.31 -7.42
N THR A 104 -3.16 11.51 -8.05
CA THR A 104 -3.13 10.05 -7.90
C THR A 104 -2.60 9.66 -6.52
N GLU A 105 -1.58 10.35 -6.02
CA GLU A 105 -1.06 10.13 -4.67
C GLU A 105 -2.12 10.47 -3.61
N ASP A 106 -2.86 11.56 -3.81
CA ASP A 106 -3.96 11.97 -2.94
C ASP A 106 -5.09 10.93 -2.89
N ALA A 107 -5.50 10.39 -4.04
CA ALA A 107 -6.53 9.35 -4.13
C ALA A 107 -6.07 8.03 -3.47
N LEU A 108 -4.80 7.65 -3.62
CA LEU A 108 -4.20 6.53 -2.88
C LEU A 108 -4.20 6.79 -1.36
N ARG A 109 -3.86 8.01 -0.95
CA ARG A 109 -3.79 8.39 0.47
C ARG A 109 -5.17 8.31 1.14
N ARG A 110 -6.23 8.61 0.40
CA ARG A 110 -7.63 8.51 0.87
C ARG A 110 -8.24 7.11 0.74
N GLY A 111 -7.48 6.13 0.23
CA GLY A 111 -7.98 4.77 0.00
C GLY A 111 -9.08 4.70 -1.07
N GLU A 112 -9.14 5.69 -1.95
CA GLU A 112 -10.11 5.77 -3.05
C GLU A 112 -9.70 4.87 -4.22
N LEU A 113 -8.39 4.68 -4.39
CA LEU A 113 -7.80 3.73 -5.34
C LEU A 113 -7.21 2.53 -4.60
N SER A 114 -7.43 1.33 -5.13
CA SER A 114 -6.61 0.16 -4.79
C SER A 114 -5.20 0.28 -5.38
N ALA A 115 -4.24 -0.51 -4.87
CA ALA A 115 -2.88 -0.52 -5.41
C ALA A 115 -2.82 -0.90 -6.90
N SER A 116 -3.67 -1.84 -7.35
CA SER A 116 -3.76 -2.20 -8.77
C SER A 116 -4.35 -1.09 -9.63
N GLN A 117 -5.38 -0.38 -9.13
CA GLN A 117 -5.93 0.79 -9.81
C GLN A 117 -4.93 1.93 -9.89
N ALA A 118 -4.17 2.19 -8.83
CA ALA A 118 -3.15 3.22 -8.85
C ALA A 118 -1.96 2.87 -9.76
N ALA A 119 -1.57 1.60 -9.84
CA ALA A 119 -0.59 1.15 -10.82
C ALA A 119 -1.08 1.41 -12.26
N ALA A 120 -2.33 1.05 -12.57
CA ALA A 120 -2.93 1.31 -13.87
C ALA A 120 -3.01 2.81 -14.20
N VAL A 121 -3.37 3.66 -13.23
CA VAL A 121 -3.39 5.13 -13.41
C VAL A 121 -1.98 5.70 -13.62
N ALA A 122 -0.99 5.22 -12.87
CA ALA A 122 0.40 5.67 -13.01
C ALA A 122 1.03 5.24 -14.35
N ASP A 123 0.72 4.04 -14.83
CA ASP A 123 1.12 3.56 -16.15
C ASP A 123 0.48 4.40 -17.26
N ALA A 124 -0.82 4.70 -17.16
CA ALA A 124 -1.52 5.54 -18.11
C ALA A 124 -0.97 6.98 -18.17
N ALA A 125 -0.69 7.59 -17.02
CA ALA A 125 -0.11 8.95 -16.96
C ALA A 125 1.32 9.02 -17.51
N SER A 126 2.08 7.92 -17.46
CA SER A 126 3.41 7.85 -18.08
C SER A 126 3.36 7.67 -19.60
N ALA A 127 2.27 7.09 -20.12
CA ALA A 127 2.05 6.89 -21.55
C ALA A 127 1.50 8.14 -22.26
N ASP A 128 0.94 9.09 -21.51
CA ASP A 128 0.48 10.40 -22.01
C ASP A 128 0.71 11.50 -20.95
N PRO A 129 1.91 12.11 -20.88
CA PRO A 129 2.26 13.10 -19.86
C PRO A 129 1.52 14.45 -19.99
N ALA A 130 0.68 14.63 -21.02
CA ALA A 130 0.16 15.93 -21.46
C ALA A 130 -1.35 16.12 -21.24
N ARG A 131 -1.97 15.41 -20.29
CA ARG A 131 -3.36 15.63 -19.89
C ARG A 131 -3.59 15.71 -18.39
#